data_AF-A0A9E4XSU0-F1
#
_entry.id   AF-A0A9E4XSU0-F1
#
_cell.length_a   1.000
_cell.length_b   1.000
_cell.length_c   1.000
_cell.angle_alpha   90.00
_cell.angle_beta   90.00
_cell.angle_gamma   90.00
#
_symmetry.space_group_name_H-M   'P 1'
#
loop_
_entity.id
_entity.type
_entity.pdbx_description
1 polymer ?
#
loop_
_entity_poly.entity_id
_entity_poly.type
_entity_poly.pdbx_seq_one_letter_code
_entity_poly.pdbx_strand_id
1 'polypeptide(L)'
;SNDAYCPFGDNDPFCLTHDLSTGQWPGSTPISTGLHRIKAKVLQDDEGVPSGWVSVEFYIDPAPTATPIPPTPTPPPITPSPTPDCVSISLSNFGWTGNDVHWTINNGWPGTIMITEIYVAWPFAANLDRVELDPPNKIWDEDGSSPEETINSDWKGDRTFSSGSIRVLWFKFQNPVQPGDYILDVQFDNACSRSIGSTIP
;
A
#
# COMPACT_ATOMS: atom_id res chain seq x y z
N SER A 1 30.97 -21.72 27.06
CA SER A 1 30.87 -22.06 28.49
C SER A 1 29.55 -22.77 28.67
N ASN A 2 29.59 -23.96 29.27
CA ASN A 2 28.41 -24.73 29.62
C ASN A 2 28.36 -24.71 31.14
N ASP A 3 27.76 -23.66 31.69
CA ASP A 3 27.74 -23.46 33.13
C ASP A 3 26.60 -24.29 33.73
N ALA A 4 27.00 -25.28 34.53
CA ALA A 4 26.11 -26.19 35.26
C ALA A 4 25.70 -25.54 36.59
N TYR A 5 24.42 -25.67 36.97
CA TYR A 5 23.96 -25.21 38.27
C TYR A 5 24.34 -26.22 39.37
N CYS A 6 25.28 -25.83 40.22
CA CYS A 6 25.61 -26.51 41.47
C CYS A 6 25.18 -25.59 42.62
N PRO A 7 24.27 -25.99 43.53
CA PRO A 7 23.84 -25.09 44.60
C PRO A 7 24.96 -24.81 45.62
N PHE A 8 26.05 -25.59 45.64
CA PHE A 8 27.22 -25.36 46.50
C PHE A 8 28.53 -25.84 45.84
N GLY A 9 29.38 -24.90 45.42
CA GLY A 9 30.84 -25.08 45.26
C GLY A 9 31.37 -25.47 43.86
N ASP A 10 32.26 -24.64 43.32
CA ASP A 10 33.06 -24.92 42.12
C ASP A 10 34.10 -26.03 42.38
N ASN A 11 34.23 -26.97 41.44
CA ASN A 11 35.28 -28.00 41.33
C ASN A 11 35.30 -29.13 42.39
N ASP A 12 34.17 -29.50 43.00
CA ASP A 12 34.11 -30.70 43.85
C ASP A 12 34.17 -32.00 43.01
N PRO A 13 35.17 -32.89 43.20
CA PRO A 13 35.31 -34.14 42.45
C PRO A 13 34.20 -35.17 42.73
N PHE A 14 33.38 -34.95 43.75
CA PHE A 14 32.21 -35.79 44.09
C PHE A 14 30.91 -35.25 43.48
N CYS A 15 30.98 -34.16 42.69
CA CYS A 15 29.84 -33.59 41.99
C CYS A 15 29.48 -34.44 40.76
N LEU A 16 28.37 -35.18 40.87
CA LEU A 16 27.76 -35.89 39.73
C LEU A 16 26.88 -34.91 38.95
N THR A 17 27.37 -34.44 37.80
CA THR A 17 26.57 -33.66 36.85
C THR A 17 25.78 -34.58 35.94
N HIS A 18 24.48 -34.32 35.77
CA HIS A 18 23.64 -35.02 34.80
C HIS A 18 23.15 -34.05 33.73
N ASP A 19 23.53 -34.31 32.48
CA ASP A 19 23.07 -33.52 31.35
C ASP A 19 21.59 -33.83 31.05
N LEU A 20 20.77 -32.78 31.04
CA LEU A 20 19.33 -32.87 30.76
C LEU A 20 19.01 -32.86 29.26
N SER A 21 20.02 -32.79 28.39
CA SER A 21 19.89 -32.79 26.93
C SER A 21 19.17 -34.03 26.35
N THR A 22 19.00 -35.09 27.14
CA THR A 22 18.35 -36.35 26.74
C THR A 22 16.84 -36.40 27.02
N GLY A 23 16.29 -35.45 27.78
CA GLY A 23 14.89 -35.49 28.22
C GLY A 23 14.58 -36.63 29.20
N GLN A 24 15.59 -37.19 29.87
CA GLN A 24 15.45 -38.29 30.84
C GLN A 24 16.10 -37.95 32.19
N TRP A 25 15.47 -38.38 33.27
CA TRP A 25 16.06 -38.41 34.61
C TRP A 25 17.16 -39.48 34.71
N PRO A 26 18.06 -39.38 35.70
CA PRO A 26 18.96 -40.48 36.05
C PRO A 26 18.18 -41.79 36.25
N GLY A 27 18.59 -42.86 35.54
CA GLY A 27 17.84 -44.13 35.51
C GLY A 27 16.85 -44.27 34.34
N SER A 28 17.01 -43.46 33.28
CA SER A 28 16.26 -43.57 32.01
C SER A 28 14.76 -43.35 32.12
N THR A 29 14.30 -42.72 33.21
CA THR A 29 12.89 -42.34 33.34
C THR A 29 12.65 -41.07 32.54
N PRO A 30 11.70 -41.03 31.58
CA PRO A 30 11.39 -39.82 30.84
C PRO A 30 10.99 -38.68 31.77
N ILE A 31 11.45 -37.47 31.46
CA ILE A 31 11.03 -36.25 32.16
C ILE A 31 9.62 -35.91 31.68
N SER A 32 8.63 -35.94 32.56
CA SER A 32 7.27 -35.49 32.25
C SER A 32 7.10 -33.99 32.52
N THR A 33 6.09 -33.38 31.93
CA THR A 33 5.65 -32.04 32.35
C THR A 33 4.96 -32.11 33.71
N GLY A 34 4.89 -30.98 34.41
CA GLY A 34 4.29 -30.86 35.74
C GLY A 34 5.27 -30.43 36.84
N LEU A 35 4.81 -30.50 38.08
CA LEU A 35 5.58 -30.12 39.27
C LEU A 35 6.55 -31.23 39.66
N HIS A 36 7.82 -30.88 39.78
CA HIS A 36 8.91 -31.77 40.21
C HIS A 36 9.58 -31.23 41.47
N ARG A 37 10.23 -32.12 42.22
CA ARG A 37 10.98 -31.76 43.42
C ARG A 37 12.37 -32.37 43.38
N ILE A 38 13.40 -31.52 43.36
CA ILE A 38 14.78 -31.94 43.59
C ILE A 38 15.04 -31.96 45.09
N LYS A 39 15.76 -32.99 45.56
CA LYS A 39 16.23 -33.09 46.93
C LYS A 39 17.73 -33.28 46.96
N ALA A 40 18.40 -32.62 47.89
CA ALA A 40 19.80 -32.83 48.17
C ALA A 40 20.02 -33.07 49.67
N LYS A 41 21.03 -33.86 50.00
CA LYS A 41 21.55 -34.02 51.35
C LYS A 41 23.05 -34.28 51.28
N VAL A 42 23.76 -33.88 52.32
CA VAL A 42 25.13 -34.32 52.56
C VAL A 42 25.05 -35.68 53.24
N LEU A 43 25.78 -36.66 52.70
CA LEU A 43 25.75 -38.03 53.23
C LEU A 43 26.50 -38.14 54.56
N GLN A 44 27.62 -37.41 54.69
CA GLN A 44 28.44 -37.27 55.90
C GLN A 44 29.21 -35.95 55.81
N ASP A 45 29.25 -35.17 56.89
CA ASP A 45 30.23 -34.09 57.07
C ASP A 45 31.59 -34.66 57.53
N ASP A 46 32.54 -33.78 57.86
CA ASP A 46 33.86 -34.14 58.38
C ASP A 46 33.82 -34.86 59.74
N GLU A 47 32.65 -34.89 60.38
CA GLU A 47 32.35 -35.56 61.64
C GLU A 47 31.53 -36.85 61.45
N GLY A 48 31.21 -37.22 60.20
CA GLY A 48 30.47 -38.44 59.87
C GLY A 48 28.94 -38.32 60.00
N VAL A 49 28.42 -37.12 60.20
CA VAL A 49 27.00 -36.86 60.45
C VAL A 49 26.27 -36.48 59.14
N PRO A 50 25.15 -37.12 58.79
CA PRO A 50 24.37 -36.75 57.62
C PRO A 50 23.58 -35.45 57.86
N SER A 51 23.44 -34.62 56.82
CA SER A 51 22.54 -33.46 56.90
C SER A 51 21.07 -33.88 56.78
N GLY A 52 20.17 -32.98 57.19
CA GLY A 52 18.79 -33.02 56.74
C GLY A 52 18.66 -32.89 55.22
N TRP A 53 17.52 -33.32 54.67
CA TRP A 53 17.20 -33.08 53.26
C TRP A 53 16.83 -31.62 53.04
N VAL A 54 17.42 -31.00 52.03
CA VAL A 54 16.93 -29.75 51.44
C VAL A 54 16.19 -30.07 50.15
N SER A 55 15.13 -29.33 49.84
CA SER A 55 14.34 -29.57 48.64
C SER A 55 13.86 -28.28 47.97
N VAL A 56 13.86 -28.29 46.64
CA VAL A 56 13.29 -27.23 45.80
C VAL A 56 12.26 -27.85 44.87
N GLU A 57 11.12 -27.20 44.76
CA GLU A 57 10.08 -27.55 43.79
C GLU A 57 10.20 -26.64 42.57
N PHE A 58 10.00 -27.22 41.39
CA PHE A 58 10.03 -26.49 40.12
C PHE A 58 9.04 -27.13 39.16
N TYR A 59 8.49 -26.32 38.27
CA TYR A 59 7.51 -26.76 37.29
C TYR A 59 8.18 -26.89 35.92
N ILE A 60 7.93 -28.01 35.23
CA ILE A 60 8.30 -28.19 33.83
C ILE A 60 7.04 -28.01 32.99
N ASP A 61 6.99 -26.91 32.26
CA ASP A 61 5.87 -26.63 31.35
C ASP A 61 5.79 -27.67 30.23
N PRO A 62 4.58 -27.97 29.74
CA PRO A 62 4.28 -27.90 28.34
C PRO A 62 5.43 -27.74 27.36
N ALA A 63 6.01 -28.78 26.74
CA ALA A 63 6.63 -28.48 25.45
C ALA A 63 5.54 -27.80 24.59
N PRO A 64 5.77 -26.60 24.02
CA PRO A 64 4.73 -25.92 23.26
C PRO A 64 4.30 -26.87 22.16
N THR A 65 3.07 -27.37 22.26
CA THR A 65 2.50 -28.16 21.19
C THR A 65 2.48 -27.25 19.99
N ALA A 66 3.14 -27.63 18.90
CA ALA A 66 3.06 -26.87 17.66
C ALA A 66 1.58 -26.71 17.33
N THR A 67 1.06 -25.50 17.55
CA THR A 67 -0.29 -25.17 17.13
C THR A 67 -0.33 -25.46 15.64
N PRO A 68 -1.27 -26.27 15.11
CA PRO A 68 -1.43 -26.39 13.68
C PRO A 68 -1.56 -24.97 13.15
N ILE A 69 -0.60 -24.55 12.33
CA ILE A 69 -0.62 -23.23 11.73
C ILE A 69 -1.93 -23.20 10.95
N PRO A 70 -2.90 -22.32 11.29
CA PRO A 70 -4.06 -22.14 10.45
C PRO A 70 -3.54 -21.85 9.04
N PRO A 71 -4.10 -22.43 7.97
CA PRO A 71 -3.60 -22.17 6.63
C PRO A 71 -3.44 -20.66 6.49
N THR A 72 -2.22 -20.21 6.18
CA THR A 72 -1.95 -18.80 5.87
C THR A 72 -3.10 -18.36 4.97
N PRO A 73 -3.87 -17.31 5.33
CA PRO A 73 -4.90 -16.82 4.43
C PRO A 73 -4.17 -16.57 3.12
N THR A 74 -4.50 -17.36 2.10
CA THR A 74 -3.98 -17.13 0.76
C THR A 74 -4.25 -15.66 0.50
N PRO A 75 -3.22 -14.84 0.21
CA PRO A 75 -3.48 -13.45 -0.14
C PRO A 75 -4.58 -13.49 -1.20
N PRO A 76 -5.65 -12.70 -1.06
CA PRO A 76 -6.68 -12.66 -2.09
C PRO A 76 -5.94 -12.50 -3.42
N PRO A 77 -6.34 -13.24 -4.47
CA PRO A 77 -5.65 -13.16 -5.75
C PRO A 77 -5.46 -11.69 -6.06
N ILE A 78 -4.19 -11.25 -6.14
CA ILE A 78 -3.84 -9.92 -6.59
C ILE A 78 -4.48 -9.81 -7.96
N THR A 79 -5.63 -9.14 -8.00
CA THR A 79 -6.30 -8.86 -9.25
C THR A 79 -5.31 -7.97 -9.98
N PRO A 80 -4.77 -8.37 -11.14
CA PRO A 80 -3.86 -7.51 -11.87
C PRO A 80 -4.53 -6.15 -11.98
N SER A 81 -3.84 -5.10 -11.55
CA SER A 81 -4.31 -3.74 -11.81
C SER A 81 -4.59 -3.68 -13.31
N PRO A 82 -5.81 -3.32 -13.74
CA PRO A 82 -6.17 -3.41 -15.14
C PRO A 82 -5.13 -2.64 -15.93
N THR A 83 -4.48 -3.29 -16.89
CA THR A 83 -3.58 -2.62 -17.82
C THR A 83 -4.32 -1.39 -18.37
N PRO A 84 -3.71 -0.19 -18.40
CA PRO A 84 -4.35 1.00 -18.94
C PRO A 84 -4.83 0.71 -20.36
N ASP A 85 -6.15 0.61 -20.54
CA ASP A 85 -6.75 0.48 -21.85
C ASP A 85 -7.25 1.86 -22.27
N CYS A 86 -6.40 2.56 -23.02
CA CYS A 86 -6.75 3.88 -23.50
C CYS A 86 -7.96 3.83 -24.42
N VAL A 87 -8.25 2.71 -25.10
CA VAL A 87 -9.39 2.59 -26.05
C VAL A 87 -10.72 2.88 -25.36
N SER A 88 -10.79 2.60 -24.07
CA SER A 88 -11.97 2.85 -23.24
C SER A 88 -12.14 4.33 -22.84
N ILE A 89 -11.17 5.20 -23.11
CA ILE A 89 -11.25 6.65 -22.88
C ILE A 89 -11.50 7.36 -24.21
N SER A 90 -12.50 8.24 -24.27
CA SER A 90 -12.86 8.94 -25.51
C SER A 90 -13.17 10.42 -25.32
N LEU A 91 -12.92 11.20 -26.37
CA LEU A 91 -13.31 12.59 -26.54
C LEU A 91 -14.44 12.66 -27.57
N SER A 92 -15.48 13.43 -27.30
CA SER A 92 -16.66 13.54 -28.19
C SER A 92 -17.48 14.80 -27.91
N ASN A 93 -18.63 14.93 -28.58
CA ASN A 93 -19.65 15.97 -28.33
C ASN A 93 -19.07 17.39 -28.24
N PHE A 94 -18.41 17.81 -29.31
CA PHE A 94 -17.99 19.19 -29.47
C PHE A 94 -19.21 20.11 -29.51
N GLY A 95 -19.16 21.19 -28.74
CA GLY A 95 -20.16 22.25 -28.78
C GLY A 95 -19.52 23.59 -28.50
N TRP A 96 -20.25 24.65 -28.85
CA TRP A 96 -19.77 26.02 -28.71
C TRP A 96 -20.93 26.97 -28.42
N THR A 97 -20.66 28.01 -27.66
CA THR A 97 -21.61 29.08 -27.35
C THR A 97 -20.88 30.33 -26.89
N GLY A 98 -21.18 31.49 -27.48
CA GLY A 98 -20.57 32.76 -27.10
C GLY A 98 -19.03 32.73 -27.16
N ASN A 99 -18.39 32.69 -26.00
CA ASN A 99 -16.94 32.68 -25.83
C ASN A 99 -16.38 31.30 -25.49
N ASP A 100 -17.22 30.28 -25.49
CA ASP A 100 -16.91 29.00 -24.90
C ASP A 100 -16.98 27.89 -25.95
N VAL A 101 -16.01 26.97 -25.90
CA VAL A 101 -16.10 25.65 -26.58
C VAL A 101 -16.01 24.55 -25.53
N HIS A 102 -16.54 23.37 -25.85
CA HIS A 102 -16.46 22.24 -24.94
C HIS A 102 -16.39 20.90 -25.66
N TRP A 103 -15.80 19.92 -24.98
CA TRP A 103 -15.82 18.51 -25.35
C TRP A 103 -16.26 17.66 -24.17
N THR A 104 -16.90 16.54 -24.47
CA THR A 104 -17.16 15.49 -23.49
C THR A 104 -16.00 14.51 -23.43
N ILE A 105 -15.56 14.20 -22.21
CA ILE A 105 -14.59 13.14 -21.92
C ILE A 105 -15.33 12.00 -21.21
N ASN A 106 -15.22 10.79 -21.76
CA ASN A 106 -15.77 9.58 -21.16
C ASN A 106 -14.62 8.70 -20.65
N ASN A 107 -14.64 8.36 -19.36
CA ASN A 107 -13.79 7.33 -18.80
C ASN A 107 -14.54 5.99 -18.76
N GLY A 108 -14.47 5.21 -19.85
CA GLY A 108 -15.00 3.85 -19.89
C GLY A 108 -14.08 2.81 -19.24
N TRP A 109 -12.88 3.19 -18.78
CA TRP A 109 -11.95 2.28 -18.15
C TRP A 109 -12.37 1.98 -16.69
N PRO A 110 -12.19 0.74 -16.19
CA PRO A 110 -12.65 0.36 -14.84
C PRO A 110 -11.96 1.04 -13.65
N GLY A 111 -10.92 1.86 -13.88
CA GLY A 111 -10.21 2.58 -12.85
C GLY A 111 -10.43 4.09 -12.91
N THR A 112 -9.75 4.82 -12.02
CA THR A 112 -9.79 6.28 -11.98
C THR A 112 -8.67 6.85 -12.82
N ILE A 113 -8.98 7.84 -13.66
CA ILE A 113 -7.97 8.59 -14.41
C ILE A 113 -7.98 10.04 -13.94
N MET A 114 -6.84 10.72 -14.07
CA MET A 114 -6.69 12.13 -13.79
C MET A 114 -6.03 12.81 -14.99
N ILE A 115 -6.58 13.94 -15.44
CA ILE A 115 -5.91 14.76 -16.45
C ILE A 115 -4.55 15.20 -15.89
N THR A 116 -3.50 15.14 -16.69
CA THR A 116 -2.14 15.57 -16.34
C THR A 116 -1.65 16.68 -17.24
N GLU A 117 -2.11 16.70 -18.49
CA GLU A 117 -1.83 17.75 -19.47
C GLU A 117 -3.04 17.96 -20.37
N ILE A 118 -3.28 19.22 -20.76
CA ILE A 118 -4.21 19.61 -21.81
C ILE A 118 -3.42 20.46 -22.80
N TYR A 119 -3.47 20.10 -24.08
CA TYR A 119 -3.14 21.01 -25.17
C TYR A 119 -4.40 21.36 -25.94
N VAL A 120 -4.59 22.65 -26.22
CA VAL A 120 -5.72 23.15 -26.98
C VAL A 120 -5.25 24.20 -27.97
N ALA A 121 -5.74 24.14 -29.20
CA ALA A 121 -5.47 25.11 -30.25
C ALA A 121 -6.75 25.56 -30.94
N TRP A 122 -6.82 26.82 -31.35
CA TRP A 122 -8.01 27.45 -31.92
C TRP A 122 -7.67 28.38 -33.10
N PRO A 123 -8.64 28.74 -33.96
CA PRO A 123 -8.36 29.36 -35.26
C PRO A 123 -8.25 30.89 -35.24
N PHE A 124 -8.18 31.54 -34.08
CA PHE A 124 -8.26 33.00 -33.97
C PHE A 124 -7.36 33.59 -32.87
N ALA A 125 -6.96 34.84 -33.04
CA ALA A 125 -6.09 35.56 -32.10
C ALA A 125 -6.88 36.09 -30.89
N ALA A 126 -7.12 35.22 -29.92
CA ALA A 126 -7.61 35.57 -28.59
C ALA A 126 -6.97 34.67 -27.54
N ASN A 127 -6.81 35.18 -26.32
CA ASN A 127 -6.28 34.42 -25.20
C ASN A 127 -7.35 33.50 -24.60
N LEU A 128 -6.89 32.38 -24.02
CA LEU A 128 -7.69 31.50 -23.18
C LEU A 128 -7.82 32.12 -21.78
N ASP A 129 -9.04 32.40 -21.33
CA ASP A 129 -9.32 32.95 -19.99
C ASP A 129 -9.20 31.85 -18.92
N ARG A 130 -9.85 30.70 -19.16
CA ARG A 130 -9.87 29.59 -18.18
C ARG A 130 -10.34 28.27 -18.78
N VAL A 131 -10.09 27.20 -18.01
CA VAL A 131 -10.60 25.86 -18.26
C VAL A 131 -11.41 25.36 -17.07
N GLU A 132 -12.59 24.81 -17.34
CA GLU A 132 -13.50 24.24 -16.34
C GLU A 132 -13.85 22.79 -16.69
N LEU A 133 -13.96 21.93 -15.70
CA LEU A 133 -14.37 20.54 -15.87
C LEU A 133 -15.65 20.29 -15.08
N ASP A 134 -16.77 20.10 -15.77
CA ASP A 134 -18.13 20.23 -15.23
C ASP A 134 -18.28 21.53 -14.45
N PRO A 135 -18.52 22.67 -15.14
CA PRO A 135 -18.78 23.94 -14.50
C PRO A 135 -19.70 23.79 -13.27
N PRO A 136 -19.35 24.37 -12.11
CA PRO A 136 -18.40 25.48 -11.94
C PRO A 136 -16.97 25.07 -11.53
N ASN A 137 -16.58 23.78 -11.65
CA ASN A 137 -15.25 23.35 -11.22
C ASN A 137 -14.15 23.84 -12.18
N LYS A 138 -13.57 24.98 -11.83
CA LYS A 138 -12.44 25.59 -12.53
C LYS A 138 -11.15 24.84 -12.23
N ILE A 139 -10.51 24.33 -13.26
CA ILE A 139 -9.27 23.54 -13.13
C ILE A 139 -8.02 24.35 -13.48
N TRP A 140 -8.15 25.46 -14.20
CA TRP A 140 -7.04 26.36 -14.56
C TRP A 140 -7.55 27.77 -14.96
N ASP A 141 -6.80 28.84 -14.66
CA ASP A 141 -7.17 30.25 -14.92
C ASP A 141 -6.00 31.27 -14.97
N GLU A 142 -4.93 30.96 -15.72
CA GLU A 142 -3.70 31.78 -15.72
C GLU A 142 -3.54 32.72 -16.95
N ASP A 143 -4.63 33.10 -17.64
CA ASP A 143 -4.60 33.94 -18.86
C ASP A 143 -3.62 33.43 -19.95
N GLY A 144 -4.07 32.44 -20.72
CA GLY A 144 -3.25 31.67 -21.66
C GLY A 144 -2.82 32.44 -22.89
N SER A 145 -1.77 31.93 -23.52
CA SER A 145 -1.23 32.40 -24.79
C SER A 145 -2.17 32.06 -25.94
N SER A 146 -2.06 32.80 -27.04
CA SER A 146 -2.85 32.60 -28.25
C SER A 146 -1.95 32.19 -29.42
N PRO A 147 -2.41 31.34 -30.36
CA PRO A 147 -3.74 30.70 -30.46
C PRO A 147 -3.74 29.25 -29.97
N GLU A 148 -2.74 28.87 -29.19
CA GLU A 148 -2.58 27.54 -28.61
C GLU A 148 -2.08 27.67 -27.18
N GLU A 149 -2.45 26.71 -26.34
CA GLU A 149 -2.07 26.69 -24.94
C GLU A 149 -1.78 25.24 -24.50
N THR A 150 -0.73 25.07 -23.69
CA THR A 150 -0.37 23.79 -23.07
C THR A 150 -0.41 23.94 -21.55
N ILE A 151 -1.39 23.29 -20.93
CA ILE A 151 -1.62 23.34 -19.50
C ILE A 151 -1.13 22.02 -18.89
N ASN A 152 -0.02 22.07 -18.16
CA ASN A 152 0.55 20.92 -17.44
C ASN A 152 0.87 21.23 -15.96
N SER A 153 0.58 22.45 -15.50
CA SER A 153 0.86 22.92 -14.15
C SER A 153 -0.20 23.94 -13.69
N ASP A 154 -0.06 24.46 -12.47
CA ASP A 154 -0.93 25.48 -11.88
C ASP A 154 -2.43 25.10 -11.77
N TRP A 155 -2.69 23.81 -11.68
CA TRP A 155 -4.02 23.25 -11.52
C TRP A 155 -4.70 23.73 -10.22
N LYS A 156 -5.95 24.20 -10.33
CA LYS A 156 -6.73 24.77 -9.22
C LYS A 156 -7.81 23.84 -8.67
N GLY A 157 -8.36 22.98 -9.52
CA GLY A 157 -9.58 22.21 -9.25
C GLY A 157 -9.39 20.70 -9.41
N ASP A 158 -10.47 19.95 -9.18
CA ASP A 158 -10.49 18.50 -9.38
C ASP A 158 -10.47 18.15 -10.87
N ARG A 159 -9.62 17.19 -11.22
CA ARG A 159 -9.37 16.74 -12.59
C ARG A 159 -9.54 15.23 -12.75
N THR A 160 -10.13 14.60 -11.74
CA THR A 160 -10.27 13.15 -11.67
C THR A 160 -11.58 12.68 -12.31
N PHE A 161 -11.53 11.46 -12.84
CA PHE A 161 -12.65 10.80 -13.49
C PHE A 161 -12.75 9.40 -12.92
N SER A 162 -13.81 9.17 -12.14
CA SER A 162 -14.15 7.82 -11.69
C SER A 162 -14.46 6.90 -12.87
N SER A 163 -14.37 5.59 -12.65
CA SER A 163 -14.79 4.59 -13.64
C SER A 163 -16.22 4.83 -14.13
N GLY A 164 -16.42 4.80 -15.45
CA GLY A 164 -17.71 5.01 -16.10
C GLY A 164 -18.21 6.46 -16.08
N SER A 165 -17.42 7.41 -15.57
CA SER A 165 -17.83 8.81 -15.52
C SER A 165 -17.72 9.50 -16.88
N ILE A 166 -18.66 10.40 -17.12
CA ILE A 166 -18.70 11.28 -18.27
C ILE A 166 -18.69 12.71 -17.73
N ARG A 167 -17.71 13.51 -18.13
CA ARG A 167 -17.57 14.91 -17.72
C ARG A 167 -17.35 15.80 -18.93
N VAL A 168 -17.70 17.07 -18.83
CA VAL A 168 -17.56 18.04 -19.92
C VAL A 168 -16.44 19.02 -19.60
N LEU A 169 -15.45 19.09 -20.49
CA LEU A 169 -14.32 20.01 -20.41
C LEU A 169 -14.64 21.26 -21.23
N TRP A 170 -14.69 22.40 -20.55
CA TRP A 170 -15.03 23.72 -21.09
C TRP A 170 -13.80 24.61 -21.17
N PHE A 171 -13.68 25.31 -22.29
CA PHE A 171 -12.64 26.31 -22.54
C PHE A 171 -13.33 27.64 -22.79
N LYS A 172 -12.97 28.65 -21.99
CA LYS A 172 -13.48 30.01 -22.15
C LYS A 172 -12.40 30.91 -22.72
N PHE A 173 -12.72 31.61 -23.79
CA PHE A 173 -11.84 32.61 -24.41
C PHE A 173 -12.26 34.03 -24.02
N GLN A 174 -11.31 34.96 -24.10
CA GLN A 174 -11.59 36.37 -23.84
C GLN A 174 -12.51 37.00 -24.90
N ASN A 175 -12.51 36.45 -26.12
CA ASN A 175 -13.35 36.89 -27.24
C ASN A 175 -14.32 35.78 -27.67
N PRO A 176 -15.42 36.12 -28.39
CA PRO A 176 -16.32 35.13 -28.97
C PRO A 176 -15.60 34.16 -29.89
N VAL A 177 -16.02 32.89 -29.86
CA VAL A 177 -15.46 31.82 -30.70
C VAL A 177 -15.71 32.12 -32.19
N GLN A 178 -14.76 31.71 -33.04
CA GLN A 178 -14.81 31.95 -34.49
C GLN A 178 -14.91 30.65 -35.27
N PRO A 179 -15.46 30.67 -36.50
CA PRO A 179 -15.40 29.53 -37.42
C PRO A 179 -13.96 29.06 -37.67
N GLY A 180 -13.80 27.76 -37.90
CA GLY A 180 -12.51 27.12 -38.14
C GLY A 180 -12.25 25.92 -37.23
N ASP A 181 -11.03 25.42 -37.29
CA ASP A 181 -10.62 24.17 -36.64
C ASP A 181 -10.08 24.40 -35.23
N TYR A 182 -10.54 23.56 -34.31
CA TYR A 182 -10.13 23.48 -32.92
C TYR A 182 -9.54 22.09 -32.67
N ILE A 183 -8.42 22.04 -31.96
CA ILE A 183 -7.73 20.79 -31.61
C ILE A 183 -7.69 20.68 -30.10
N LEU A 184 -7.99 19.49 -29.59
CA LEU A 184 -7.86 19.14 -28.19
C LEU A 184 -7.03 17.86 -28.06
N ASP A 185 -5.96 17.94 -27.26
CA ASP A 185 -5.17 16.82 -26.80
C ASP A 185 -5.20 16.77 -25.26
N VAL A 186 -5.47 15.59 -24.70
CA VAL A 186 -5.54 15.38 -23.25
C VAL A 186 -4.67 14.19 -22.87
N GLN A 187 -3.76 14.38 -21.92
CA GLN A 187 -2.97 13.31 -21.31
C GLN A 187 -3.49 12.97 -19.92
N PHE A 188 -3.47 11.69 -19.57
CA PHE A 188 -3.92 11.15 -18.31
C PHE A 188 -2.79 10.46 -17.53
N ASP A 189 -2.92 10.40 -16.21
CA ASP A 189 -1.97 9.79 -15.27
C ASP A 189 -1.71 8.29 -15.50
N ASN A 190 -2.64 7.59 -16.16
CA ASN A 190 -2.47 6.21 -16.59
C ASN A 190 -1.66 6.06 -17.91
N ALA A 191 -0.94 7.12 -18.32
CA ALA A 191 -0.17 7.23 -19.57
C ALA A 191 -1.01 7.22 -20.86
N CYS A 192 -2.33 7.34 -20.77
CA CYS A 192 -3.17 7.48 -21.94
C CYS A 192 -3.17 8.91 -22.49
N SER A 193 -3.24 9.03 -23.80
CA SER A 193 -3.42 10.31 -24.49
C SER A 193 -4.55 10.21 -25.52
N ARG A 194 -5.37 11.25 -25.63
CA ARG A 194 -6.48 11.32 -26.57
C ARG A 194 -6.50 12.67 -27.27
N SER A 195 -6.80 12.61 -28.56
CA SER A 195 -6.73 13.74 -29.49
C SER A 195 -8.01 13.80 -30.29
N ILE A 196 -8.55 15.00 -30.51
CA ILE A 196 -9.68 15.22 -31.40
C ILE A 196 -9.57 16.59 -32.08
N GLY A 197 -9.89 16.62 -33.37
CA GLY A 197 -10.14 17.86 -34.13
C GLY A 197 -11.64 18.10 -34.25
N SER A 198 -12.08 19.34 -34.16
CA SER A 198 -13.48 19.74 -34.31
C SER A 198 -13.58 21.08 -35.01
N THR A 199 -14.63 21.29 -35.80
CA THR A 199 -14.77 22.48 -36.66
C THR A 199 -16.05 23.22 -36.32
N ILE A 200 -15.95 24.53 -36.11
CA ILE A 200 -17.11 25.43 -36.12
C ILE A 200 -17.35 25.86 -37.58
N PRO A 201 -18.56 25.65 -38.14
CA PRO A 201 -18.88 25.96 -39.53
C PRO A 201 -18.98 27.47 -39.82
#